data_AF-A0AAU9MTY2-F1
#
_entry.id   AF-A0AAU9MTY2-F1
#
_cell.length_a   1.000
_cell.length_b   1.000
_cell.length_c   1.000
_cell.angle_alpha   90.00
_cell.angle_beta   90.00
_cell.angle_gamma   90.00
#
_symmetry.space_group_name_H-M   'P 1'
#
loop_
_entity.id
_entity.type
_entity.pdbx_description
1 polymer ?
#
loop_
_entity_poly.entity_id
_entity_poly.type
_entity_poly.pdbx_seq_one_letter_code
_entity_poly.pdbx_strand_id
1 'polypeptide(L)'
;MLLIMSVEEADCKRAYELATDLYVSVFDRTKPPEEAAMRIAHEEAVQKAMSIFNAIVVGFGFARQKYEKRFHMFLKKTFEDHKKKDLCLKPNCLS
;
A
#
# COMPACT_ATOMS: atom_id res chain seq x y z
N MET A 1 23.31 11.38 20.96
CA MET A 1 23.40 11.81 19.56
C MET A 1 22.03 11.62 18.92
N LEU A 2 21.26 12.70 18.79
CA LEU A 2 19.95 12.65 18.14
C LEU A 2 20.18 12.43 16.63
N LEU A 3 19.61 11.37 16.07
CA LEU A 3 19.65 11.09 14.63
C LEU A 3 18.81 12.15 13.91
N ILE A 4 19.45 13.14 13.30
CA ILE A 4 18.77 14.08 12.41
C ILE A 4 18.53 13.32 11.10
N MET A 5 17.28 12.95 10.82
CA MET A 5 16.89 12.48 9.49
C MET A 5 17.06 13.62 8.48
N SER A 6 17.49 13.31 7.26
CA SER A 6 17.51 14.28 6.18
C SER A 6 16.07 14.74 5.84
N VAL A 7 15.94 15.93 5.26
CA VAL A 7 14.63 16.45 4.80
C VAL A 7 13.99 15.47 3.81
N GLU A 8 14.78 14.93 2.89
CA GLU A 8 14.32 13.92 1.93
C GLU A 8 13.80 12.65 2.64
N GLU A 9 14.51 12.16 3.65
CA GLU A 9 14.10 10.96 4.40
C GLU A 9 12.83 11.22 5.25
N ALA A 10 12.70 12.42 5.83
CA ALA A 10 11.51 12.84 6.56
C ALA A 10 10.28 12.94 5.63
N ASP A 11 10.42 13.56 4.46
CA ASP A 11 9.35 13.67 3.49
C ASP A 11 8.96 12.32 2.90
N CYS A 12 9.92 11.45 2.57
CA CYS A 12 9.63 10.11 2.08
C CYS A 12 8.91 9.25 3.14
N LYS A 13 9.29 9.38 4.41
CA LYS A 13 8.61 8.70 5.52
C LYS A 13 7.15 9.17 5.65
N ARG A 14 6.93 10.49 5.65
CA ARG A 14 5.60 11.09 5.73
C ARG A 14 4.72 10.70 4.54
N ALA A 15 5.29 10.75 3.33
CA ALA A 15 4.61 10.33 2.10
C ALA A 15 4.18 8.86 2.17
N TYR A 16 5.07 7.99 2.66
CA TYR A 16 4.78 6.58 2.86
C TYR A 16 3.61 6.39 3.83
N GLU A 17 3.65 6.99 5.01
CA GLU A 17 2.60 6.85 6.04
C GLU A 17 1.22 7.29 5.51
N LEU A 18 1.14 8.49 4.92
CA LEU A 18 -0.09 9.03 4.35
C LEU A 18 -0.63 8.17 3.19
N ALA A 19 0.25 7.70 2.30
CA ALA A 19 -0.16 6.86 1.19
C ALA A 19 -0.65 5.49 1.66
N THR A 20 -0.01 4.88 2.66
CA THR A 20 -0.48 3.60 3.22
C THR A 20 -1.80 3.73 3.93
N ASP A 21 -2.01 4.81 4.69
CA ASP A 21 -3.27 5.07 5.39
C ASP A 21 -4.41 5.30 4.40
N LEU A 22 -4.17 6.10 3.35
CA LEU A 22 -5.14 6.32 2.29
C LEU A 22 -5.49 5.01 1.56
N TYR A 23 -4.50 4.19 1.22
CA TYR A 23 -4.74 2.89 0.60
C TYR A 23 -5.65 2.03 1.47
N VAL A 24 -5.35 1.90 2.76
CA VAL A 24 -6.16 1.08 3.69
C VAL A 24 -7.56 1.64 3.87
N SER A 25 -7.74 2.96 3.84
CA SER A 25 -9.05 3.60 3.95
C SER A 25 -9.91 3.44 2.69
N VAL A 26 -9.29 3.43 1.49
CA VAL A 26 -10.02 3.30 0.22
C VAL A 26 -10.27 1.83 -0.12
N PHE A 27 -9.32 0.94 0.17
CA PHE A 27 -9.43 -0.48 -0.09
C PHE A 27 -10.23 -1.17 1.02
N ASP A 28 -11.54 -1.25 0.82
CA ASP A 28 -12.46 -1.90 1.76
C ASP A 28 -12.29 -3.43 1.76
N ARG A 29 -11.55 -3.92 2.77
CA ARG A 29 -11.26 -5.33 3.01
C ARG A 29 -12.36 -6.08 3.75
N THR A 30 -13.49 -5.41 4.04
CA THR A 30 -14.64 -6.03 4.74
C THR A 30 -15.65 -6.63 3.77
N LYS A 31 -15.62 -6.19 2.51
CA LYS A 31 -16.51 -6.70 1.46
C LYS A 31 -16.07 -8.09 1.01
N PRO A 32 -17.03 -8.97 0.66
CA PRO A 32 -16.73 -10.25 0.07
C PRO A 32 -15.95 -10.03 -1.24
N PRO A 33 -14.88 -10.79 -1.47
CA PRO A 33 -13.94 -10.53 -2.56
C PRO A 33 -14.45 -11.22 -3.81
N GLU A 34 -15.50 -10.63 -4.40
CA GLU A 34 -15.73 -10.83 -5.82
C GLU A 34 -14.47 -10.37 -6.56
N GLU A 35 -13.77 -11.31 -7.19
CA GLU A 35 -12.38 -11.13 -7.64
C GLU A 35 -12.23 -9.94 -8.61
N ALA A 36 -13.23 -9.71 -9.46
CA ALA A 36 -13.26 -8.58 -10.38
C ALA A 36 -13.41 -7.24 -9.64
N ALA A 37 -14.40 -7.13 -8.75
CA ALA A 37 -14.63 -5.92 -7.96
C ALA A 37 -13.46 -5.61 -7.01
N MET A 38 -12.84 -6.64 -6.44
CA MET A 38 -11.68 -6.50 -5.56
C MET A 38 -10.44 -5.99 -6.32
N ARG A 39 -10.20 -6.47 -7.55
CA ARG A 39 -9.11 -5.95 -8.41
C ARG A 39 -9.32 -4.47 -8.75
N ILE A 40 -10.54 -4.09 -9.14
CA ILE A 40 -10.87 -2.70 -9.47
C ILE A 40 -10.65 -1.80 -8.25
N ALA A 41 -11.17 -2.18 -7.08
CA ALA A 41 -10.98 -1.43 -5.85
C ALA A 41 -9.50 -1.32 -5.44
N HIS A 42 -8.71 -2.37 -5.66
CA HIS A 42 -7.27 -2.34 -5.43
C HIS A 42 -6.57 -1.35 -6.36
N GLU A 43 -6.84 -1.40 -7.66
CA GLU A 43 -6.23 -0.52 -8.65
C GLU A 43 -6.57 0.96 -8.40
N GLU A 44 -7.83 1.26 -8.07
CA GLU A 44 -8.24 2.62 -7.69
C GLU A 44 -7.52 3.11 -6.42
N ALA A 45 -7.41 2.26 -5.40
CA ALA A 45 -6.71 2.59 -4.16
C ALA A 45 -5.20 2.81 -4.41
N VAL A 46 -4.57 1.97 -5.25
CA VAL A 46 -3.16 2.11 -5.66
C VAL A 46 -2.95 3.44 -6.38
N GLN A 47 -3.79 3.78 -7.35
CA GLN A 47 -3.65 5.04 -8.10
C GLN A 47 -3.73 6.27 -7.18
N LYS A 48 -4.72 6.31 -6.29
CA LYS A 48 -4.87 7.41 -5.31
C LYS A 48 -3.69 7.51 -4.37
N ALA A 49 -3.24 6.39 -3.82
CA ALA A 49 -2.15 6.36 -2.85
C ALA A 49 -0.79 6.69 -3.51
N MET A 50 -0.53 6.22 -4.73
CA MET A 50 0.65 6.60 -5.52
C MET A 50 0.65 8.08 -5.88
N SER A 51 -0.51 8.65 -6.18
CA SER A 51 -0.64 10.09 -6.45
C SER A 51 -0.23 10.93 -5.24
N ILE A 52 -0.70 10.59 -4.03
CA ILE A 52 -0.30 11.26 -2.79
C ILE A 52 1.20 11.08 -2.51
N PHE A 53 1.71 9.86 -2.65
CA PHE A 53 3.13 9.59 -2.43
C PHE A 53 4.01 10.49 -3.32
N ASN A 54 3.73 10.50 -4.63
CA ASN A 54 4.47 11.27 -5.63
C ASN A 54 4.30 12.79 -5.50
N ALA A 55 3.19 13.27 -4.93
CA ALA A 55 2.98 14.70 -4.69
C ALA A 55 3.84 15.23 -3.54
N ILE A 56 4.25 14.38 -2.59
CA ILE A 56 5.01 14.76 -1.40
C ILE A 56 6.51 14.57 -1.63
N VAL A 57 6.92 13.49 -2.28
CA VAL A 57 8.34 13.21 -2.50
C VAL A 57 8.87 13.94 -3.75
N VAL A 58 10.04 14.55 -3.61
CA VAL A 58 10.75 15.23 -4.71
C VAL A 58 12.10 14.55 -4.97
N GLY A 59 12.58 14.63 -6.21
CA GLY A 59 13.87 14.04 -6.61
C GLY A 59 13.82 12.53 -6.84
N PHE A 60 14.98 11.90 -7.12
CA PHE A 60 15.13 10.46 -7.38
C PHE A 60 16.21 9.81 -6.51
N GLY A 61 16.43 10.39 -5.32
CA GLY A 61 17.47 9.97 -4.40
C GLY A 61 17.23 8.59 -3.78
N PHE A 62 18.25 8.10 -3.06
CA PHE A 62 18.24 6.78 -2.42
C PHE A 62 17.09 6.63 -1.41
N ALA A 63 16.75 7.71 -0.69
CA ALA A 63 15.65 7.68 0.27
C ALA A 63 14.32 7.45 -0.43
N ARG A 64 14.03 8.20 -1.52
CA ARG A 64 12.82 7.96 -2.32
C ARG A 64 12.72 6.52 -2.81
N GLN A 65 13.78 5.98 -3.42
CA GLN A 65 13.78 4.61 -3.95
C GLN A 65 13.52 3.56 -2.86
N LYS A 66 14.11 3.74 -1.67
CA LYS A 66 13.88 2.89 -0.49
C LYS A 66 12.40 2.89 -0.09
N TYR A 67 11.76 4.06 -0.03
CA TYR A 67 10.35 4.16 0.37
C TYR A 67 9.37 3.73 -0.72
N GLU A 68 9.65 4.01 -2.00
CA GLU A 68 8.87 3.49 -3.13
C GLU A 68 8.85 1.95 -3.15
N LYS A 69 10.02 1.32 -3.01
CA LYS A 69 10.11 -0.14 -2.94
C LYS A 69 9.32 -0.70 -1.76
N ARG A 70 9.43 -0.07 -0.59
CA ARG A 70 8.67 -0.45 0.61
C ARG A 70 7.17 -0.28 0.38
N PHE A 71 6.77 0.78 -0.29
CA PHE A 71 5.36 1.07 -0.58
C PHE A 71 4.76 0.05 -1.55
N HIS A 72 5.43 -0.25 -2.66
CA HIS A 72 5.00 -1.31 -3.58
C HIS A 72 4.87 -2.67 -2.90
N MET A 73 5.81 -3.03 -2.03
CA MET A 73 5.76 -4.27 -1.26
C MET A 73 4.55 -4.31 -0.32
N PHE A 74 4.23 -3.19 0.32
CA PHE A 74 3.05 -3.06 1.19
C PHE A 74 1.75 -3.26 0.42
N LEU A 75 1.59 -2.60 -0.74
CA LEU A 75 0.40 -2.72 -1.59
C LEU A 75 0.18 -4.17 -2.03
N LYS A 76 1.22 -4.80 -2.56
CA LYS A 76 1.18 -6.20 -3.00
C LYS A 76 0.82 -7.15 -1.86
N LYS A 77 1.49 -7.02 -0.71
CA LYS A 77 1.25 -7.90 0.44
C LYS A 77 -0.18 -7.76 0.96
N THR A 78 -0.66 -6.53 1.12
CA THR A 78 -2.00 -6.27 1.65
C THR A 78 -3.09 -6.83 0.75
N PHE A 79 -2.90 -6.75 -0.57
CA PHE A 79 -3.80 -7.34 -1.56
C PHE A 79 -3.81 -8.87 -1.51
N GLU A 80 -2.64 -9.51 -1.51
CA GLU A 80 -2.53 -10.98 -1.44
C GLU A 80 -3.06 -11.55 -0.12
N ASP A 81 -2.83 -10.86 1.01
CA ASP A 81 -3.36 -11.28 2.30
C ASP A 81 -4.91 -11.22 2.32
N HIS A 82 -5.52 -10.27 1.61
CA HIS A 82 -6.96 -10.21 1.47
C HIS A 82 -7.51 -11.36 0.59
N LYS A 83 -6.82 -11.68 -0.52
CA LYS A 83 -7.15 -12.87 -1.35
C LYS A 83 -7.05 -14.19 -0.58
N LYS A 84 -6.05 -14.34 0.29
CA LYS A 84 -5.89 -15.55 1.11
C LYS A 84 -6.97 -15.68 2.18
N LYS A 85 -7.40 -14.56 2.78
CA LYS A 85 -8.54 -14.56 3.70
C LYS A 85 -9.82 -15.03 3.01
N ASP A 86 -10.04 -14.67 1.75
CA ASP A 86 -11.12 -15.25 0.95
C ASP A 86 -11.02 -16.77 0.86
N LEU A 87 -9.84 -17.26 0.46
CA LEU A 87 -9.60 -18.68 0.25
C LEU A 87 -9.84 -19.50 1.51
N CYS A 88 -9.48 -18.98 2.70
CA CYS A 88 -9.74 -19.64 3.98
C CYS A 88 -11.20 -19.58 4.45
N LEU A 89 -12.03 -18.68 3.90
CA LEU A 89 -13.47 -18.59 4.20
C LEU A 89 -14.33 -19.48 3.27
N LYS A 90 -13.75 -20.03 2.20
CA LYS A 90 -14.42 -21.03 1.36
C LYS A 90 -14.45 -22.37 2.11
N PRO A 91 -15.63 -23.00 2.31
CA PRO A 91 -15.78 -24.18 3.18
C PRO A 91 -15.12 -25.48 2.69
N ASN A 92 -14.27 -25.46 1.66
CA ASN A 92 -13.71 -26.67 1.02
C ASN A 92 -12.19 -26.62 0.82
N CYS A 93 -11.40 -26.28 1.84
CA CYS A 93 -9.95 -26.52 1.81
C CYS A 93 -9.54 -27.54 2.89
N LEU A 94 -9.98 -28.79 2.71
CA LEU A 94 -9.36 -30.00 3.27
C LEU A 94 -9.74 -31.19 2.35
N SER A 95 -8.85 -31.50 1.42
CA SER A 95 -8.74 -32.80 0.76
C SER A 95 -7.29 -32.99 0.34
#